data_AF-A0A7Y3NQM9-F1
#
_entry.id   AF-A0A7Y3NQM9-F1
#
_cell.length_a   1.000
_cell.length_b   1.000
_cell.length_c   1.000
_cell.angle_alpha   90.00
_cell.angle_beta   90.00
_cell.angle_gamma   90.00
#
_symmetry.space_group_name_H-M   'P 1'
#
loop_
_entity.id
_entity.type
_entity.pdbx_description
1 polymer ?
#
loop_
_entity_poly.entity_id
_entity_poly.type
_entity_poly.pdbx_seq_one_letter_code
_entity_poly.pdbx_strand_id
1 'polypeptide(L)' 'KRRGFSGAAIMAIKNAYKTLYKSGLSFDQAKLALQEQVGEHAELQLLVDFLSTSQRGIVR' A
#
# COMPACT_ATOMS: atom_id res chain seq x y z
N LYS A 1 5.86 -11.19 10.40
CA LYS A 1 6.83 -11.41 11.49
C LYS A 1 7.93 -12.41 11.13
N ARG A 2 7.63 -13.55 10.49
CA ARG A 2 8.64 -14.59 10.14
C ARG A 2 9.75 -14.16 9.16
N ARG A 3 9.58 -13.05 8.44
CA ARG A 3 10.52 -12.54 7.42
C ARG A 3 11.31 -11.30 7.86
N GLY A 4 11.43 -11.06 9.17
CA GLY A 4 12.26 -9.96 9.69
C GLY A 4 11.70 -8.54 9.56
N PHE A 5 10.48 -8.35 9.05
CA PHE A 5 9.85 -7.03 9.00
C PHE A 5 9.73 -6.40 10.39
N SER A 6 10.11 -5.12 10.47
CA SER A 6 9.97 -4.31 11.69
C SER A 6 8.50 -4.15 12.08
N GLY A 7 8.26 -3.80 13.35
CA GLY A 7 6.89 -3.51 13.82
C GLY A 7 6.26 -2.36 13.04
N ALA A 8 7.03 -1.31 12.76
CA ALA A 8 6.62 -0.15 11.97
C ALA A 8 6.24 -0.56 10.54
N ALA A 9 7.06 -1.36 9.87
CA ALA A 9 6.77 -1.85 8.52
C ALA A 9 5.49 -2.69 8.47
N ILE A 10 5.27 -3.56 9.46
CA ILE A 10 4.04 -4.36 9.55
C ILE A 10 2.82 -3.44 9.75
N MET A 11 2.94 -2.39 10.55
CA MET A 11 1.86 -1.42 10.75
C MET A 11 1.59 -0.62 9.47
N ALA A 12 2.64 -0.16 8.77
CA ALA A 12 2.53 0.53 7.50
C ALA A 12 1.77 -0.32 6.47
N ILE A 13 2.15 -1.60 6.32
CA ILE A 13 1.47 -2.53 5.41
C ILE A 13 -0.02 -2.72 5.80
N LYS A 14 -0.32 -2.81 7.10
CA LYS A 14 -1.71 -2.90 7.57
C LYS A 14 -2.52 -1.64 7.28
N ASN A 15 -1.91 -0.47 7.41
CA ASN A 15 -2.55 0.81 7.08
C ASN A 15 -2.78 0.93 5.58
N ALA A 16 -1.80 0.54 4.76
CA ALA A 16 -1.91 0.51 3.31
C ALA A 16 -3.10 -0.35 2.82
N TYR A 17 -3.30 -1.51 3.45
CA TYR A 17 -4.49 -2.33 3.20
C TYR A 17 -5.80 -1.59 3.50
N LYS A 18 -5.88 -0.87 4.63
CA LYS A 18 -7.08 -0.07 4.96
C LYS A 18 -7.28 1.05 3.93
N THR A 19 -6.21 1.70 3.49
CA THR A 19 -6.26 2.74 2.45
C THR A 19 -6.80 2.19 1.12
N LEU A 20 -6.52 0.92 0.78
CA LEU A 20 -7.01 0.33 -0.47
C LEU A 20 -8.46 -0.16 -0.41
N TYR A 21 -8.90 -0.68 0.74
CA TYR A 21 -10.15 -1.45 0.85
C TYR A 21 -11.19 -0.87 1.81
N LYS A 22 -10.80 0.01 2.73
CA LYS A 22 -11.66 0.47 3.84
C LYS A 22 -11.79 1.99 3.97
N SER A 23 -11.08 2.74 3.14
CA SER A 23 -11.06 4.21 3.14
C SER A 23 -12.15 4.86 2.30
N GLY A 24 -12.88 4.07 1.49
CA GLY A 24 -13.84 4.60 0.52
C GLY A 24 -13.20 5.33 -0.67
N LEU A 25 -11.87 5.33 -0.78
CA LEU A 25 -11.15 6.00 -1.86
C LEU A 25 -11.29 5.25 -3.18
N SER A 26 -11.29 6.01 -4.28
CA SER A 26 -11.10 5.42 -5.61
C SER A 26 -9.72 4.74 -5.70
N PHE A 27 -9.53 3.88 -6.70
CA PHE A 27 -8.25 3.20 -6.89
C PHE A 27 -7.09 4.19 -7.05
N ASP A 28 -7.28 5.22 -7.88
CA ASP A 28 -6.26 6.23 -8.14
C ASP A 28 -5.96 7.08 -6.90
N GLN A 29 -6.98 7.46 -6.14
CA GLN A 29 -6.81 8.19 -4.87
C GLN A 29 -6.05 7.36 -3.84
N ALA A 30 -6.41 6.08 -3.70
CA ALA A 30 -5.72 5.18 -2.78
C ALA A 30 -4.26 4.99 -3.20
N LYS A 31 -4.00 4.86 -4.51
CA LYS A 31 -2.64 4.75 -5.06
C LYS A 31 -1.80 5.99 -4.73
N LEU A 32 -2.32 7.19 -4.95
CA LEU A 32 -1.65 8.44 -4.61
C LEU A 32 -1.33 8.54 -3.12
N ALA A 33 -2.31 8.23 -2.27
CA ALA A 33 -2.11 8.23 -0.81
C ALA A 33 -1.03 7.24 -0.36
N LEU A 34 -0.94 6.06 -1.00
CA LEU A 34 0.14 5.11 -0.72
C LEU A 34 1.50 5.60 -1.20
N GLN A 35 1.55 6.31 -2.32
CA GLN A 35 2.77 6.85 -2.91
C GLN A 35 3.41 7.92 -2.01
N GLU A 36 2.61 8.71 -1.31
CA GLU A 36 3.09 9.65 -0.27
C GLU A 36 3.71 8.93 0.93
N GLN A 37 3.15 7.77 1.33
CA GLN A 37 3.63 6.99 2.48
C GLN A 37 4.95 6.24 2.19
N VAL A 38 5.34 6.09 0.93
CA VAL A 38 6.60 5.45 0.54
C VAL A 38 7.82 6.19 1.09
N GLY A 39 7.75 7.53 1.19
CA GLY A 39 8.85 8.34 1.71
C GLY A 39 9.22 7.99 3.16
N GLU A 40 8.25 7.54 3.94
CA GLU A 40 8.44 7.13 5.34
C GLU A 40 8.64 5.61 5.49
N HIS A 41 8.08 4.83 4.56
CA HIS A 41 8.04 3.38 4.61
C HIS A 41 8.40 2.78 3.25
N ALA A 42 9.69 2.58 3.01
CA ALA A 42 10.21 2.06 1.74
C ALA A 42 9.63 0.68 1.36
N GLU A 43 9.18 -0.12 2.32
CA GLU A 43 8.55 -1.42 2.07
C GLU A 43 7.23 -1.30 1.29
N LEU A 44 6.59 -0.13 1.29
CA LEU A 44 5.38 0.13 0.52
C LEU A 44 5.65 0.37 -0.96
N GLN A 45 6.90 0.63 -1.37
CA GLN A 45 7.26 0.85 -2.77
C GLN A 45 6.81 -0.31 -3.66
N LEU A 46 7.07 -1.55 -3.23
CA LEU A 46 6.66 -2.76 -3.94
C LEU A 46 5.14 -2.82 -4.19
N LEU A 47 4.35 -2.33 -3.23
CA LEU A 47 2.90 -2.28 -3.36
C LEU A 47 2.48 -1.22 -4.39
N VAL A 48 3.08 -0.02 -4.33
CA VAL A 48 2.79 1.07 -5.27
C VAL A 48 3.18 0.70 -6.71
N ASP A 49 4.32 0.03 -6.89
CA ASP A 49 4.77 -0.46 -8.19
C ASP A 49 3.78 -1.49 -8.75
N PHE A 50 3.37 -2.45 -7.93
CA PHE A 50 2.35 -3.43 -8.32
C PHE A 50 1.04 -2.75 -8.75
N LEU A 51 0.55 -1.80 -7.96
CA LEU A 51 -0.66 -1.04 -8.29
C LEU A 51 -0.51 -0.22 -9.58
N SER A 52 0.70 0.25 -9.89
CA SER A 52 0.98 0.98 -11.13
C SER A 52 1.00 0.10 -12.36
N THR A 53 1.38 -1.17 -12.22
CA THR A 53 1.43 -2.13 -13.34
C THR A 53 0.10 -2.85 -13.60
N SER A 54 -0.85 -2.80 -12.66
CA SER A 54 -2.09 -3.57 -12.80
C SER A 54 -3.06 -2.93 -13.80
N GLN A 55 -3.21 -3.56 -14.97
CA GLN A 55 -4.13 -3.12 -16.03
C GLN A 55 -5.59 -3.51 -15.78
N ARG A 56 -5.84 -4.59 -15.01
CA ARG A 56 -7.19 -5.10 -14.70
C ARG A 56 -7.69 -4.67 -13.32
N GLY A 57 -6.98 -3.77 -12.65
CA GLY A 57 -7.25 -3.39 -11.27
C GLY A 57 -6.83 -4.48 -10.26
N ILE A 58 -7.25 -4.32 -9.02
CA ILE A 58 -7.01 -5.31 -7.95
C ILE A 58 -8.33 -5.93 -7.50
N VAL A 59 -8.27 -7.14 -6.96
CA VAL A 59 -9.44 -7.77 -6.31
C VAL A 59 -9.93 -6.83 -5.20
N ARG A 60 -11.23 -6.49 -5.19
CA ARG A 60 -11.92 -5.66 -4.19
C ARG A 60 -13.13 -6.38 -3.63
#